data_AF-A0A822ARZ2-F1
#
_entry.id   AF-A0A822ARZ2-F1
#
_cell.length_a   1.000
_cell.length_b   1.000
_cell.length_c   1.000
_cell.angle_alpha   90.00
_cell.angle_beta   90.00
_cell.angle_gamma   90.00
#
_symmetry.space_group_name_H-M   'P 1'
#
loop_
_entity.id
_entity.type
_entity.pdbx_description
1 polymer ?
#
loop_
_entity_poly.entity_id
_entity_poly.type
_entity_poly.pdbx_seq_one_letter_code
_entity_poly.pdbx_strand_id
1 'polypeptide(L)'
;MDKTKEFFSLNLETKLKYYIKGPHYDIPGYKPIGFDTFKSQSKQFNFSNDQLPEIFRDVLPEYILKARQLISYVHNIADMALELDDNTFEKNYANDNAIFMLRLAKYIPMKNEQQSALGEHQDYLGFTLIQNDDVPGI
;
A
#
# COMPACT_ATOMS: atom_id res chain seq x y z
N MET A 1 14.26 13.14 -5.55
CA MET A 1 13.59 13.28 -4.25
C MET A 1 12.53 12.20 -4.17
N ASP A 2 12.47 11.46 -3.06
CA ASP A 2 11.47 10.41 -2.86
C ASP A 2 10.05 11.01 -2.93
N LYS A 3 9.25 10.57 -3.91
CA LYS A 3 7.92 11.11 -4.21
C LYS A 3 6.97 11.00 -3.01
N THR A 4 7.16 9.98 -2.16
CA THR A 4 6.38 9.81 -0.94
C THR A 4 6.71 10.90 0.09
N LYS A 5 8.00 11.21 0.27
CA LYS A 5 8.47 12.29 1.16
C LYS A 5 7.99 13.66 0.67
N GLU A 6 8.04 13.89 -0.65
CA GLU A 6 7.52 15.11 -1.27
C GLU A 6 6.01 15.27 -1.02
N PHE A 7 5.19 14.24 -1.24
CA PHE A 7 3.75 14.29 -0.94
C PHE A 7 3.47 14.59 0.55
N PHE A 8 4.15 13.91 1.47
CA PHE A 8 3.92 14.13 2.90
C PHE A 8 4.55 15.41 3.46
N SER A 9 5.34 16.13 2.66
CA SER A 9 5.83 17.48 2.98
C SER A 9 4.82 18.57 2.62
N LEU A 10 3.80 18.26 1.81
CA LEU A 10 2.73 19.20 1.45
C LEU A 10 1.94 19.63 2.70
N ASN A 11 1.42 20.85 2.65
CA ASN A 11 0.56 21.37 3.71
C ASN A 11 -0.73 20.53 3.82
N LEU A 12 -1.34 20.57 5.01
CA LEU A 12 -2.53 19.76 5.30
C LEU A 12 -3.69 20.05 4.33
N GLU A 13 -3.91 21.32 3.98
CA GLU A 13 -4.95 21.74 3.04
C GLU A 13 -4.81 21.05 1.68
N THR A 14 -3.59 20.94 1.17
CA THR A 14 -3.30 20.27 -0.10
C THR A 14 -3.54 18.77 0.00
N LYS A 15 -3.11 18.12 1.08
CA LYS A 15 -3.33 16.68 1.30
C LYS A 15 -4.82 16.35 1.46
N LEU A 16 -5.58 17.23 2.11
CA LEU A 16 -7.03 17.06 2.32
C LEU A 16 -7.84 17.10 1.02
N LYS A 17 -7.29 17.59 -0.10
CA LYS A 17 -7.93 17.47 -1.43
C LYS A 17 -8.13 16.00 -1.84
N TYR A 18 -7.30 15.11 -1.31
CA TYR A 18 -7.38 13.66 -1.55
C TYR A 18 -8.06 12.93 -0.38
N TYR A 19 -8.65 13.65 0.57
CA TYR A 19 -9.28 13.06 1.74
C TYR A 19 -10.56 12.33 1.36
N ILE A 20 -10.76 11.16 1.99
CA ILE A 20 -12.00 10.40 1.86
C ILE A 20 -12.82 10.52 3.12
N LYS A 21 -14.07 10.93 2.98
CA LYS A 21 -15.08 10.81 4.02
C LYS A 21 -15.65 9.39 4.01
N GLY A 22 -15.43 8.62 5.08
CA GLY A 22 -16.13 7.35 5.30
C GLY A 22 -15.41 6.36 6.21
N PRO A 23 -16.17 5.44 6.85
CA PRO A 23 -15.62 4.42 7.75
C PRO A 23 -14.91 3.28 7.01
N HIS A 24 -15.02 3.23 5.68
CA HIS A 24 -14.53 2.10 4.90
C HIS A 24 -13.00 2.08 4.84
N TYR A 25 -12.45 0.91 5.15
CA TYR A 25 -11.02 0.62 5.16
C TYR A 25 -10.41 0.62 3.75
N ASP A 26 -11.26 0.44 2.72
CA ASP A 26 -10.85 0.05 1.37
C ASP A 26 -10.88 1.18 0.33
N ILE A 27 -11.26 2.41 0.71
CA ILE A 27 -11.36 3.50 -0.27
C ILE A 27 -9.96 4.14 -0.49
N PRO A 28 -9.53 4.35 -1.76
CA PRO A 28 -8.29 5.07 -2.11
C PRO A 28 -8.30 6.56 -1.75
N GLY A 29 -7.25 7.03 -1.08
CA GLY A 29 -7.06 8.44 -0.72
C GLY A 29 -6.31 8.65 0.59
N TYR A 30 -6.27 9.92 1.02
CA TYR A 30 -5.53 10.39 2.19
C TYR A 30 -6.36 10.27 3.49
N LYS A 31 -5.74 9.82 4.59
CA LYS A 31 -6.31 9.83 5.95
C LYS A 31 -5.25 10.21 7.00
N PRO A 32 -5.52 11.20 7.86
CA PRO A 32 -4.70 11.49 9.05
C PRO A 32 -5.26 10.72 10.27
N ILE A 33 -4.69 9.55 10.57
CA ILE A 33 -5.14 8.65 11.66
C ILE A 33 -4.09 8.55 12.77
N GLY A 34 -3.76 9.67 13.42
CA GLY A 34 -2.62 9.74 14.35
C GLY A 34 -1.25 9.74 13.67
N PHE A 35 -1.20 9.36 12.38
CA PHE A 35 -0.10 9.49 11.44
C PHE A 35 -0.69 9.72 10.04
N ASP A 36 0.15 10.17 9.09
CA ASP A 36 -0.31 10.49 7.75
C ASP A 36 -0.33 9.22 6.90
N THR A 37 -1.46 8.92 6.25
CA THR A 37 -1.56 7.78 5.33
C THR A 37 -2.16 8.19 4.01
N PHE A 38 -1.69 7.57 2.93
CA PHE A 38 -2.34 7.58 1.64
C PHE A 38 -2.54 6.12 1.20
N LYS A 39 -3.79 5.77 0.87
CA LYS A 39 -4.14 4.44 0.38
C LYS A 39 -4.43 4.49 -1.10
N SER A 40 -4.04 3.45 -1.81
CA SER A 40 -4.45 3.23 -3.18
C SER A 40 -4.95 1.80 -3.34
N GLN A 41 -6.00 1.62 -4.14
CA GLN A 41 -6.53 0.31 -4.47
C GLN A 41 -6.67 0.23 -5.98
N SER A 42 -6.14 -0.82 -6.59
CA SER A 42 -6.45 -1.14 -7.98
C SER A 42 -7.19 -2.45 -8.05
N LYS A 43 -8.30 -2.44 -8.77
CA LYS A 43 -8.81 -3.62 -9.49
C LYS A 43 -8.32 -3.48 -10.93
N GLN A 44 -7.77 -4.55 -11.50
CA GLN A 44 -7.40 -4.59 -12.93
C GLN A 44 -6.48 -3.43 -13.41
N PHE A 45 -5.52 -2.99 -12.58
CA PHE A 45 -4.55 -1.94 -12.92
C PHE A 45 -5.12 -0.54 -13.24
N ASN A 46 -6.43 -0.33 -13.10
CA ASN A 46 -7.06 0.95 -13.40
C ASN A 46 -7.22 1.77 -12.11
N PHE A 47 -6.29 2.69 -11.88
CA PHE A 47 -6.56 3.83 -11.03
C PHE A 47 -7.37 4.84 -11.84
N SER A 48 -8.44 5.40 -11.26
CA SER A 48 -8.90 6.67 -11.82
C SER A 48 -7.83 7.71 -11.50
N ASN A 49 -7.20 8.26 -12.54
CA ASN A 49 -6.12 9.26 -12.40
C ASN A 49 -6.55 10.49 -11.59
N ASP A 50 -7.86 10.72 -11.48
CA ASP A 50 -8.46 11.83 -10.74
C ASP A 50 -8.37 11.64 -9.22
N GLN A 51 -8.17 10.41 -8.73
CA GLN A 51 -8.05 10.10 -7.30
C GLN A 51 -6.59 10.07 -6.81
N LEU A 52 -5.63 9.99 -7.74
CA LEU A 52 -4.21 9.98 -7.40
C LEU A 52 -3.64 11.41 -7.37
N PRO A 53 -2.88 11.77 -6.31
CA PRO A 53 -2.00 12.92 -6.33
C PRO A 53 -1.14 12.93 -7.59
N GLU A 54 -1.02 14.09 -8.22
CA GLU A 54 -0.30 14.25 -9.49
C GLU A 54 1.12 13.69 -9.42
N ILE A 55 1.78 13.91 -8.29
CA ILE A 55 3.10 13.39 -7.96
C ILE A 55 3.24 11.86 -8.07
N PHE A 56 2.14 11.12 -7.92
CA PHE A 56 2.13 9.65 -7.97
C PHE A 56 1.68 9.09 -9.31
N ARG A 57 1.07 9.89 -10.20
CA ARG A 57 0.42 9.40 -11.43
C ARG A 57 1.37 8.61 -12.33
N ASP A 58 2.62 9.02 -12.42
CA ASP A 58 3.59 8.38 -13.33
C ASP A 58 4.39 7.25 -12.66
N VAL A 59 4.50 7.26 -11.32
CA VAL A 59 5.38 6.33 -10.58
C VAL A 59 4.63 5.18 -9.93
N LEU A 60 3.39 5.42 -9.48
CA LEU A 60 2.60 4.41 -8.76
C LEU A 60 2.19 3.25 -9.66
N PRO A 61 1.73 3.47 -10.92
CA PRO A 61 1.40 2.36 -11.81
C PRO A 61 2.59 1.44 -12.08
N GLU A 62 3.77 2.01 -12.31
CA GLU A 62 5.00 1.24 -12.53
C GLU A 62 5.41 0.45 -11.29
N TYR A 63 5.39 1.09 -10.11
CA TYR A 63 5.68 0.42 -8.84
C TYR A 63 4.76 -0.78 -8.61
N ILE A 64 3.46 -0.59 -8.84
CA ILE A 64 2.45 -1.63 -8.63
C ILE A 64 2.62 -2.78 -9.61
N LEU A 65 2.92 -2.49 -10.89
CA LEU A 65 3.23 -3.51 -11.87
C LEU A 65 4.42 -4.38 -11.43
N LYS A 66 5.52 -3.75 -11.00
CA LYS A 66 6.71 -4.44 -10.51
C LYS A 66 6.46 -5.24 -9.22
N ALA A 67 5.72 -4.66 -8.28
CA ALA A 67 5.33 -5.33 -7.04
C ALA A 67 4.48 -6.59 -7.31
N ARG A 68 3.56 -6.52 -8.28
CA ARG A 68 2.76 -7.69 -8.70
C ARG A 68 3.61 -8.78 -9.35
N GLN A 69 4.55 -8.42 -10.21
CA GLN A 69 5.49 -9.38 -10.78
C GLN A 69 6.28 -10.09 -9.68
N LEU A 70 6.76 -9.34 -8.68
CA LEU A 70 7.45 -9.91 -7.53
C LEU A 70 6.55 -10.87 -6.72
N ILE A 71 5.31 -10.48 -6.41
CA ILE A 71 4.35 -11.36 -5.71
C ILE A 71 4.09 -12.63 -6.52
N SER A 72 4.01 -12.53 -7.84
CA SER A 72 3.82 -13.70 -8.70
C SER A 72 5.00 -14.68 -8.63
N TYR A 73 6.23 -14.17 -8.55
CA TYR A 73 7.38 -15.02 -8.28
C TYR A 73 7.30 -15.67 -6.89
N VAL A 74 6.85 -14.94 -5.86
CA VAL A 74 6.67 -15.49 -4.50
C VAL A 74 5.60 -16.59 -4.49
N HIS A 75 4.48 -16.39 -5.20
CA HIS A 75 3.44 -17.39 -5.37
C HIS A 75 3.98 -18.68 -6.00
N ASN A 76 4.75 -18.58 -7.08
CA ASN A 76 5.35 -19.76 -7.72
C ASN A 76 6.33 -20.47 -6.80
N ILE A 77 7.14 -19.73 -6.04
CA ILE A 77 8.04 -20.32 -5.04
C ILE A 77 7.25 -21.04 -3.94
N ALA A 78 6.15 -20.45 -3.48
CA ALA A 78 5.28 -21.04 -2.46
C ALA A 78 4.55 -22.29 -2.97
N ASP A 79 4.07 -22.29 -4.22
CA ASP A 79 3.48 -23.47 -4.87
C ASP A 79 4.49 -24.63 -4.87
N MET A 80 5.73 -24.38 -5.33
CA MET A 80 6.79 -25.39 -5.36
C MET A 80 7.15 -25.89 -3.95
N ALA A 81 7.30 -24.98 -2.98
CA ALA A 81 7.71 -25.34 -1.61
C ALA A 81 6.67 -26.17 -0.87
N LEU A 82 5.40 -26.05 -1.25
CA LEU A 82 4.27 -26.77 -0.66
C LEU A 82 3.83 -27.98 -1.50
N GLU A 83 4.58 -28.33 -2.56
CA GLU A 83 4.25 -29.41 -3.50
C GLU A 83 2.83 -29.29 -4.08
N LEU A 84 2.39 -28.05 -4.33
CA LEU A 84 1.10 -27.75 -4.96
C LEU A 84 1.22 -27.77 -6.48
N ASP A 85 0.07 -27.90 -7.15
CA ASP A 85 0.01 -27.69 -8.60
C ASP A 85 0.50 -26.28 -8.97
N ASP A 86 1.18 -26.16 -10.10
CA ASP A 86 1.64 -24.88 -10.63
C ASP A 86 0.51 -23.84 -10.68
N ASN A 87 0.83 -22.63 -10.23
CA ASN A 87 -0.06 -21.45 -10.21
C ASN A 87 -1.25 -21.61 -9.25
N THR A 88 -1.18 -22.45 -8.21
CA THR A 88 -2.26 -22.59 -7.22
C THR A 88 -2.52 -21.26 -6.53
N PHE A 89 -1.49 -20.56 -6.05
CA PHE A 89 -1.66 -19.23 -5.46
C PHE A 89 -2.18 -18.20 -6.48
N GLU A 90 -1.62 -18.15 -7.69
CA GLU A 90 -2.06 -17.20 -8.73
C GLU A 90 -3.54 -17.37 -9.09
N LYS A 91 -4.03 -18.61 -9.25
CA LYS A 91 -5.45 -18.88 -9.55
C LYS A 91 -6.38 -18.36 -8.46
N ASN A 92 -5.96 -18.47 -7.20
CA ASN A 92 -6.77 -18.11 -6.04
C ASN A 92 -6.64 -16.63 -5.64
N TYR A 93 -5.48 -16.00 -5.89
CA TYR A 93 -5.13 -14.68 -5.36
C TYR A 93 -4.77 -13.63 -6.41
N ALA A 94 -4.59 -14.00 -7.67
CA ALA A 94 -4.11 -13.09 -8.73
C ALA A 94 -5.04 -12.98 -9.96
N ASN A 95 -6.22 -13.62 -9.92
CA ASN A 95 -7.25 -13.49 -10.96
C ASN A 95 -7.76 -12.04 -11.11
N ASP A 96 -8.63 -11.79 -12.09
CA ASP A 96 -9.16 -10.45 -12.42
C ASP A 96 -9.89 -9.74 -11.26
N ASN A 97 -10.17 -10.45 -10.16
CA ASN A 97 -10.78 -9.92 -8.93
C ASN A 97 -9.77 -9.65 -7.80
N ALA A 98 -8.49 -9.97 -8.02
CA ALA A 98 -7.43 -9.76 -7.04
C ALA A 98 -7.32 -8.29 -6.65
N ILE A 99 -7.51 -8.03 -5.36
CA ILE A 99 -7.39 -6.69 -4.79
C ILE A 99 -5.92 -6.45 -4.46
N PHE A 100 -5.30 -5.51 -5.18
CA PHE A 100 -4.00 -4.99 -4.79
C PHE A 100 -4.21 -3.70 -3.99
N MET A 101 -3.71 -3.68 -2.75
CA MET A 101 -3.75 -2.52 -1.88
C MET A 101 -2.34 -1.98 -1.66
N LEU A 102 -2.20 -0.67 -1.82
CA LEU A 102 -1.00 0.07 -1.44
C LEU A 102 -1.33 0.99 -0.28
N ARG A 103 -0.48 1.01 0.74
CA ARG A 103 -0.51 1.98 1.82
C ARG A 103 0.83 2.68 1.90
N LEU A 104 0.83 3.99 1.66
CA LEU A 104 1.93 4.88 2.00
C LEU A 104 1.65 5.43 3.41
N ALA A 105 2.62 5.32 4.30
CA ALA A 105 2.49 5.79 5.68
C ALA A 105 3.68 6.67 6.05
N LYS A 106 3.40 7.78 6.73
CA LYS A 106 4.41 8.60 7.41
C LYS A 106 4.06 8.67 8.88
N TYR A 107 4.88 8.02 9.69
CA TYR A 107 4.84 8.11 11.13
C TYR A 107 5.48 9.42 11.59
N ILE A 108 4.83 10.08 12.53
CA ILE A 108 5.34 11.32 13.14
C ILE A 108 6.11 10.91 14.40
N PRO A 109 7.25 11.54 14.72
CA PRO A 109 7.97 11.28 15.96
C PRO A 109 7.04 11.36 17.18
N MET A 110 7.00 10.27 17.95
CA MET A 110 6.22 10.23 19.19
C MET A 110 6.99 10.88 20.33
N LYS A 111 6.26 11.47 21.29
CA LYS A 111 6.85 12.03 22.50
C LYS A 111 7.26 10.98 23.53
N ASN A 112 6.72 9.76 23.40
CA ASN A 112 6.96 8.65 24.31
C ASN A 112 7.26 7.38 23.49
N GLU A 113 8.42 6.77 23.75
CA GLU A 113 8.89 5.56 23.06
C GLU A 113 8.05 4.31 23.37
N GLN A 114 7.23 4.33 24.42
CA GLN A 114 6.33 3.22 24.77
C GLN A 114 5.00 3.23 24.00
N GLN A 115 4.76 4.27 23.19
CA GLN A 115 3.54 4.35 22.38
C GLN A 115 3.78 3.72 21.02
N SER A 116 2.92 2.78 20.63
CA SER A 116 2.88 2.27 19.26
C SER A 116 1.90 3.08 18.41
N ALA A 117 2.29 3.42 17.18
CA ALA A 117 1.39 4.05 16.19
C ALA A 117 0.31 3.07 15.73
N LEU A 118 0.66 1.79 15.65
CA LEU A 118 -0.19 0.70 15.24
C LEU A 118 -0.02 -0.42 16.26
N GLY A 119 -1.11 -0.81 16.91
CA GLY A 119 -1.10 -1.98 17.79
C GLY A 119 -0.75 -3.26 17.01
N GLU A 120 -0.46 -4.32 17.76
CA GLU A 120 -0.27 -5.66 17.19
C GLU A 120 -1.50 -6.06 16.34
N HIS A 121 -1.25 -6.50 15.11
CA HIS A 121 -2.30 -6.93 14.20
C HIS A 121 -1.76 -7.91 13.16
N GLN A 122 -2.68 -8.54 12.43
CA GLN A 122 -2.38 -9.34 11.25
C GLN A 122 -2.94 -8.61 10.03
N ASP A 123 -2.21 -8.68 8.92
CA ASP A 123 -2.72 -8.21 7.64
C ASP A 123 -3.78 -9.17 7.12
N TYR A 124 -4.75 -8.61 6.39
CA TYR A 124 -5.92 -9.34 5.91
C TYR A 124 -5.74 -9.98 4.52
N LEU A 125 -4.61 -9.73 3.87
CA LEU A 125 -4.31 -10.22 2.51
C LEU A 125 -3.33 -11.40 2.55
N GLY A 126 -3.20 -12.10 1.42
CA GLY A 126 -2.31 -13.28 1.33
C GLY A 126 -0.83 -12.95 1.53
N PHE A 127 -0.35 -11.86 0.93
CA PHE A 127 1.04 -11.41 1.04
C PHE A 127 1.12 -9.90 1.23
N THR A 128 2.07 -9.47 2.06
CA THR A 128 2.40 -8.06 2.26
C THR A 128 3.86 -7.83 1.86
N LEU A 129 4.08 -6.94 0.90
CA LEU A 129 5.40 -6.38 0.61
C LEU A 129 5.55 -5.06 1.37
N ILE A 130 6.60 -4.95 2.17
CA ILE A 130 6.87 -3.74 2.95
C ILE A 130 8.23 -3.17 2.56
N GLN A 131 8.25 -1.85 2.36
CA GLN A 131 9.46 -1.08 2.14
C GLN A 131 9.48 0.09 3.14
N ASN A 132 10.56 0.21 3.90
CA ASN A 132 10.82 1.32 4.81
C ASN A 132 11.92 2.22 4.25
N ASP A 133 12.07 3.40 4.84
CA ASP A 133 13.32 4.14 4.77
C ASP A 133 14.30 3.64 5.84
N ASP A 134 15.37 4.39 6.08
CA ASP A 134 16.42 4.02 7.04
C ASP A 134 15.99 4.21 8.52
N VAL A 135 14.72 4.53 8.78
CA VAL A 135 14.19 4.69 10.14
C VAL A 135 13.60 3.36 10.62
N PRO A 136 14.10 2.77 11.73
CA PRO A 136 13.55 1.52 12.27
C PRO A 136 12.15 1.72 12.86
N GLY A 137 11.33 0.67 12.88
CA GLY A 137 9.99 0.72 13.47
C GLY A 137 8.97 -0.33 13.02
N ILE A 138 9.36 -1.30 12.18
CA ILE A 138 8.60 -2.55 11.96
C ILE A 138 9.02 -3.58 12.99
#